data_AF-A0AAU2G3Q3-F1
#
_entry.id   AF-A0AAU2G3Q3-F1
#
_cell.length_a   1.000
_cell.length_b   1.000
_cell.length_c   1.000
_cell.angle_alpha   90.00
_cell.angle_beta   90.00
_cell.angle_gamma   90.00
#
_symmetry.space_group_name_H-M   'P 1'
#
loop_
_entity.id
_entity.type
_entity.pdbx_description
1 polymer ?
#
loop_
_entity_poly.entity_id
_entity_poly.type
_entity_poly.pdbx_seq_one_letter_code
_entity_poly.pdbx_strand_id
1 'polypeptide(L)'
;MTELPVTATTAGRRKGKGPDAIPRDDFDALYVEEMRAVTVHLIHRGATPYEAADAAHEAFVVLLPDRWRTIEYPAAYLRKVAWTNYLRQAHHRESPTDPLPDRPGGTCPIGEVMLTEAQRRIVRAVQQLSPAQREVLAWLLDEFEYSEIAEFTGKTEEALRTNAKRGRARLKALLFAAEAGRNEGGASNE
;
A
#
# COMPACT_ATOMS: atom_id res chain seq x y z
N MET A 1 20.17 16.15 -4.08
CA MET A 1 19.12 16.63 -3.15
C MET A 1 18.20 17.57 -3.93
N THR A 2 17.30 17.00 -4.72
CA THR A 2 16.35 17.79 -5.52
C THR A 2 15.07 17.93 -4.71
N GLU A 3 14.93 19.06 -4.03
CA GLU A 3 13.68 19.43 -3.37
C GLU A 3 12.61 19.65 -4.45
N LEU A 4 11.49 18.94 -4.34
CA LEU A 4 10.31 19.19 -5.14
C LEU A 4 9.66 20.49 -4.63
N PRO A 5 9.36 21.47 -5.51
CA PRO A 5 8.80 22.74 -5.06
C PRO A 5 7.35 22.54 -4.61
N VAL A 6 7.09 22.91 -3.35
CA VAL A 6 5.74 23.14 -2.82
C VAL A 6 5.22 24.42 -3.46
N THR A 7 4.57 24.31 -4.62
CA THR A 7 3.80 25.43 -5.20
C THR A 7 2.32 25.13 -5.07
N ALA A 8 1.67 25.89 -4.20
CA ALA A 8 0.23 26.01 -4.14
C ALA A 8 -0.27 26.62 -5.44
N THR A 9 -1.15 25.92 -6.16
CA THR A 9 -2.02 26.51 -7.17
C THR A 9 -3.45 26.17 -6.79
N THR A 10 -4.17 27.20 -6.35
CA THR A 10 -5.58 27.18 -6.02
C THR A 10 -6.40 27.18 -7.31
N ALA A 11 -7.06 26.06 -7.61
CA ALA A 11 -8.19 26.02 -8.52
C ALA A 11 -9.17 24.92 -8.08
N GLY A 12 -10.30 25.34 -7.48
CA GLY A 12 -11.54 24.54 -7.40
C GLY A 12 -11.42 23.12 -6.83
N ARG A 13 -10.80 22.97 -5.66
CA ARG A 13 -10.62 21.66 -5.03
C ARG A 13 -11.94 21.17 -4.44
N ARG A 14 -12.59 20.24 -5.14
CA ARG A 14 -13.72 19.47 -4.58
C ARG A 14 -13.20 18.79 -3.31
N LYS A 15 -13.84 19.06 -2.16
CA LYS A 15 -13.58 18.36 -0.90
C LYS A 15 -13.69 16.85 -1.17
N GLY A 16 -12.55 16.18 -1.22
CA GLY A 16 -12.46 14.73 -1.38
C GLY A 16 -13.11 14.05 -0.18
N LYS A 17 -13.96 13.06 -0.46
CA LYS A 17 -14.51 12.14 0.53
C LYS A 17 -13.57 10.92 0.64
N GLY A 18 -12.29 11.19 0.83
CA GLY A 18 -11.27 10.19 1.16
C GLY A 18 -11.01 10.14 2.67
N PRO A 19 -10.07 9.32 3.16
CA PRO A 19 -9.77 9.14 4.59
C PRO A 19 -9.32 10.41 5.35
N ASP A 20 -9.20 11.58 4.70
CA ASP A 20 -8.73 12.84 5.27
C ASP A 20 -9.73 13.56 6.21
N ALA A 21 -10.65 12.83 6.85
CA ALA A 21 -11.61 13.39 7.82
C ALA A 21 -11.04 13.54 9.25
N ILE A 22 -9.77 13.18 9.49
CA ILE A 22 -9.16 13.15 10.82
C ILE A 22 -8.90 14.59 11.33
N PRO A 23 -9.36 14.95 12.54
CA PRO A 23 -9.09 16.25 13.14
C PRO A 23 -7.57 16.52 13.26
N ARG A 24 -7.12 17.70 12.83
CA ARG A 24 -5.69 18.09 12.76
C ARG A 24 -4.99 18.28 14.12
N ASP A 25 -5.69 18.00 15.22
CA ASP A 25 -5.19 18.14 16.59
C ASP A 25 -4.99 16.79 17.30
N ASP A 26 -5.44 15.67 16.72
CA ASP A 26 -5.32 14.34 17.30
C ASP A 26 -4.30 13.49 16.52
N PHE A 27 -3.02 13.67 16.89
CA PHE A 27 -1.92 12.92 16.28
C PHE A 27 -1.99 11.42 16.63
N ASP A 28 -2.46 11.07 17.82
CA ASP A 28 -2.48 9.67 18.27
C ASP A 28 -3.51 8.86 17.48
N ALA A 29 -4.70 9.43 17.24
CA ALA A 29 -5.70 8.82 16.37
C ALA A 29 -5.18 8.66 14.93
N LEU A 30 -4.57 9.73 14.37
CA LEU A 30 -3.94 9.68 13.05
C LEU A 30 -2.88 8.58 13.00
N TYR A 31 -2.01 8.50 14.00
CA TYR A 31 -0.93 7.54 14.06
C TYR A 31 -1.47 6.10 14.09
N VAL A 32 -2.41 5.79 14.98
CA VAL A 32 -2.96 4.43 15.12
C VAL A 32 -3.66 3.98 13.83
N GLU A 33 -4.46 4.85 13.23
CA GLU A 33 -5.21 4.54 12.01
C GLU A 33 -4.30 4.42 10.79
N GLU A 34 -3.49 5.45 10.53
CA GLU A 34 -2.67 5.53 9.32
C GLU A 34 -1.45 4.61 9.37
N MET A 35 -0.86 4.30 10.53
CA MET A 35 0.22 3.30 10.61
C MET A 35 -0.24 1.95 10.06
N ARG A 36 -1.44 1.50 10.48
CA ARG A 36 -2.01 0.24 10.01
C ARG A 36 -2.36 0.34 8.53
N ALA A 37 -3.03 1.41 8.11
CA ALA A 37 -3.46 1.59 6.73
C ALA A 37 -2.28 1.64 5.75
N VAL A 38 -1.23 2.40 6.06
CA VAL A 38 -0.01 2.51 5.26
C VAL A 38 0.73 1.16 5.18
N THR A 39 0.84 0.43 6.30
CA THR A 39 1.45 -0.90 6.31
C THR A 39 0.69 -1.86 5.38
N VAL A 40 -0.64 -1.89 5.46
CA VAL A 40 -1.49 -2.72 4.59
C VAL A 40 -1.39 -2.29 3.13
N HIS A 41 -1.34 -0.98 2.84
CA HIS A 41 -1.11 -0.44 1.50
C HIS A 41 0.18 -0.98 0.88
N LEU A 42 1.30 -0.97 1.63
CA LEU A 42 2.58 -1.49 1.16
C LEU A 42 2.54 -3.01 0.92
N ILE A 43 1.85 -3.76 1.79
CA ILE A 43 1.66 -5.21 1.60
C ILE A 43 0.87 -5.48 0.31
N HIS A 44 -0.20 -4.72 0.03
CA HIS A 44 -0.95 -4.84 -1.24
C HIS A 44 -0.09 -4.54 -2.48
N ARG A 45 0.98 -3.76 -2.32
CA ARG A 45 1.93 -3.44 -3.40
C ARG A 45 3.05 -4.46 -3.55
N GLY A 46 3.22 -5.36 -2.57
CA GLY A 46 4.14 -6.49 -2.61
C GLY A 46 5.24 -6.47 -1.55
N ALA A 47 5.21 -5.55 -0.59
CA ALA A 47 6.14 -5.58 0.53
C ALA A 47 5.82 -6.75 1.48
N THR A 48 6.86 -7.32 2.09
CA THR A 48 6.69 -8.21 3.25
C THR A 48 6.17 -7.40 4.44
N PRO A 49 5.55 -8.04 5.44
CA PRO A 49 5.06 -7.35 6.62
C PRO A 49 6.13 -6.55 7.38
N TYR A 50 7.35 -7.08 7.45
CA TYR A 50 8.47 -6.42 8.12
C TYR A 50 8.93 -5.18 7.35
N GLU A 51 9.18 -5.31 6.05
CA GLU A 51 9.53 -4.16 5.19
C GLU A 51 8.43 -3.09 5.20
N ALA A 52 7.16 -3.52 5.19
CA ALA A 52 6.02 -2.61 5.19
C ALA A 52 5.93 -1.82 6.49
N ALA A 53 6.07 -2.49 7.64
CA ALA A 53 6.00 -1.85 8.95
C ALA A 53 7.19 -0.88 9.16
N ASP A 54 8.38 -1.28 8.73
CA ASP A 54 9.59 -0.45 8.84
C ASP A 54 9.51 0.80 7.95
N ALA A 55 9.17 0.64 6.66
CA ALA A 55 8.99 1.76 5.74
C ALA A 55 7.83 2.69 6.15
N ALA A 56 6.76 2.15 6.73
CA ALA A 56 5.66 2.94 7.29
C ALA A 56 6.14 3.77 8.49
N HIS A 57 6.88 3.16 9.42
CA HIS A 57 7.46 3.86 10.56
C HIS A 57 8.39 5.00 10.12
N GLU A 58 9.31 4.74 9.19
CA GLU A 58 10.19 5.77 8.62
C GLU A 58 9.40 6.92 7.99
N ALA A 59 8.27 6.63 7.34
CA ALA A 59 7.43 7.66 6.75
C ALA A 59 6.85 8.58 7.83
N PHE A 60 6.36 8.04 8.95
CA PHE A 60 5.86 8.84 10.07
C PHE A 60 6.95 9.70 10.71
N VAL A 61 8.19 9.19 10.82
CA VAL A 61 9.33 9.97 11.30
C VAL A 61 9.56 11.22 10.46
N VAL A 62 9.36 11.15 9.14
CA VAL A 62 9.48 12.31 8.22
C VAL A 62 8.40 13.37 8.46
N LEU A 63 7.25 13.00 9.01
CA LEU A 63 6.14 13.91 9.29
C LEU A 63 6.23 14.60 10.67
N LEU A 64 7.05 14.06 11.57
CA LEU A 64 7.21 14.59 12.92
C LEU A 64 8.19 15.78 12.98
N PRO A 65 8.01 16.70 13.96
CA PRO A 65 6.88 16.79 14.88
C PRO A 65 5.65 17.52 14.32
N ASP A 66 5.82 18.43 13.34
CA ASP A 66 4.76 19.39 12.96
C ASP A 66 4.33 19.33 11.48
N ARG A 67 5.06 18.62 10.61
CA ARG A 67 4.78 18.64 9.17
C ARG A 67 3.38 18.09 8.85
N TRP A 68 2.92 17.09 9.59
CA TRP A 68 1.58 16.50 9.42
C TRP A 68 0.44 17.53 9.55
N ARG A 69 0.60 18.57 10.37
CA ARG A 69 -0.42 19.63 10.55
C ARG A 69 -0.55 20.54 9.33
N THR A 70 0.56 20.72 8.61
CA THR A 70 0.67 21.65 7.46
C THR A 70 0.30 21.00 6.13
N ILE A 71 0.42 19.67 6.04
CA ILE A 71 0.12 18.94 4.82
C ILE A 71 -1.40 18.92 4.61
N GLU A 72 -1.83 19.09 3.35
CA GLU A 72 -3.25 19.12 3.01
C GLU A 72 -3.88 17.73 3.09
N TYR A 73 -3.14 16.70 2.66
CA TYR A 73 -3.55 15.30 2.57
C TYR A 73 -2.53 14.35 3.22
N PRO A 74 -2.50 14.28 4.57
CA PRO A 74 -1.50 13.50 5.29
C PRO A 74 -1.56 12.00 4.96
N ALA A 75 -2.74 11.43 4.77
CA ALA A 75 -2.93 10.01 4.49
C ALA A 75 -2.31 9.59 3.14
N ALA A 76 -2.57 10.37 2.09
CA ALA A 76 -1.99 10.14 0.76
C ALA A 76 -0.48 10.40 0.74
N TYR A 77 -0.03 11.44 1.45
CA TYR A 77 1.38 11.77 1.57
C TYR A 77 2.16 10.64 2.27
N LEU A 78 1.62 10.08 3.36
CA LEU A 78 2.21 8.95 4.08
C LEU A 78 2.40 7.73 3.17
N ARG A 79 1.37 7.34 2.40
CA ARG A 79 1.48 6.23 1.43
C ARG A 79 2.57 6.47 0.38
N LYS A 80 2.68 7.71 -0.11
CA LYS A 80 3.71 8.09 -1.10
C LYS A 80 5.12 8.02 -0.51
N VAL A 81 5.34 8.58 0.68
CA VAL A 81 6.64 8.58 1.36
C VAL A 81 7.03 7.16 1.75
N ALA A 82 6.11 6.39 2.35
CA ALA A 82 6.36 5.01 2.75
C ALA A 82 6.72 4.13 1.54
N TRP A 83 6.04 4.32 0.40
CA TRP A 83 6.42 3.62 -0.84
C TRP A 83 7.83 4.00 -1.32
N THR A 84 8.19 5.28 -1.23
CA THR A 84 9.53 5.75 -1.60
C THR A 84 10.60 5.15 -0.70
N ASN A 85 10.35 5.09 0.61
CA ASN A 85 11.25 4.48 1.59
C ASN A 85 11.42 2.98 1.32
N TYR A 86 10.32 2.26 1.11
CA TYR A 86 10.35 0.84 0.75
C TYR A 86 11.21 0.57 -0.48
N LEU A 87 11.05 1.35 -1.56
CA LEU A 87 11.88 1.18 -2.75
C LEU A 87 13.37 1.43 -2.45
N ARG A 88 13.70 2.44 -1.65
CA ARG A 88 15.09 2.70 -1.25
C ARG A 88 15.68 1.55 -0.45
N GLN A 89 14.94 1.02 0.52
CA GLN A 89 15.36 -0.14 1.31
C GLN A 89 15.62 -1.37 0.42
N ALA A 90 14.74 -1.63 -0.54
CA ALA A 90 14.90 -2.73 -1.49
C ALA A 90 16.16 -2.58 -2.37
N HIS A 91 16.54 -1.35 -2.72
CA HIS A 91 17.75 -1.04 -3.49
C HIS A 91 19.04 -1.00 -2.66
N HIS A 92 18.96 -0.78 -1.34
CA HIS A 92 20.10 -0.71 -0.42
C HIS A 92 20.50 -2.06 0.20
N ARG A 93 19.98 -3.18 -0.32
CA ARG A 93 20.37 -4.53 0.10
C ARG A 93 21.76 -4.92 -0.40
N GLU A 94 22.77 -4.18 0.02
CA GLU A 94 24.06 -4.78 0.38
C GLU A 94 23.86 -5.43 1.76
N SER A 95 24.18 -6.72 1.84
CA SER A 95 23.87 -7.60 2.97
C SER A 95 24.29 -7.00 4.33
N PRO A 96 23.37 -6.74 5.28
CA PRO A 96 23.77 -6.34 6.63
C PRO A 96 24.44 -7.52 7.34
N THR A 97 25.74 -7.42 7.60
CA THR A 97 26.56 -8.42 8.32
C THR A 97 26.56 -8.22 9.83
N ASP A 98 25.78 -7.27 10.36
CA ASP A 98 25.80 -6.91 11.78
C ASP A 98 24.65 -7.59 12.54
N PRO A 99 24.89 -8.20 13.71
CA PRO A 99 23.84 -8.76 14.53
C PRO A 99 22.90 -7.65 15.00
N LEU A 100 21.61 -7.81 14.69
CA LEU A 100 20.55 -6.88 15.06
C LEU A 100 20.49 -6.74 16.59
N PRO A 101 20.50 -5.53 17.19
CA PRO A 101 20.29 -5.38 18.62
C PRO A 101 18.86 -5.82 18.99
N ASP A 102 18.72 -6.58 20.07
CA ASP A 102 17.43 -6.97 20.69
C ASP A 102 16.67 -5.71 21.16
N ARG A 103 15.97 -5.07 20.23
CA ARG A 103 14.87 -4.16 20.57
C ARG A 103 13.66 -5.02 20.91
N PRO A 104 12.87 -4.69 21.96
CA PRO A 104 11.57 -5.30 22.17
C PRO A 104 10.70 -4.96 20.96
N GLY A 105 10.68 -5.87 19.99
CA GLY A 105 9.99 -5.69 18.72
C GLY A 105 8.50 -5.55 18.99
N GLY A 106 7.95 -4.40 18.59
CA GLY A 106 6.51 -4.28 18.41
C GLY A 106 6.08 -5.44 17.54
N THR A 107 5.24 -6.31 18.11
CA THR A 107 4.73 -7.49 17.43
C THR A 107 4.04 -7.01 16.16
N CYS A 108 4.66 -7.22 15.00
CA CYS A 108 3.94 -7.09 13.74
C CYS A 108 2.88 -8.20 13.80
N PRO A 109 1.57 -7.91 13.98
CA PRO A 109 0.58 -8.94 14.30
C PRO A 109 0.35 -9.92 13.14
N ILE A 110 1.00 -9.68 12.00
CA ILE A 110 0.90 -10.45 10.76
C ILE A 110 2.02 -11.50 10.62
N GLY A 111 3.06 -11.46 11.45
CA GLY A 111 4.19 -12.41 11.39
C GLY A 111 3.81 -13.87 11.62
N GLU A 112 2.68 -14.15 12.26
CA GLU A 112 2.21 -15.52 12.55
C GLU A 112 0.73 -15.76 12.20
N VAL A 113 0.18 -15.01 11.24
CA VAL A 113 -1.16 -15.38 10.73
C VAL A 113 -0.98 -16.57 9.79
N MET A 114 -1.35 -17.75 10.27
CA MET A 114 -1.53 -18.94 9.44
C MET A 114 -2.59 -18.64 8.37
N LEU A 115 -2.14 -18.19 7.20
CA LEU A 115 -3.02 -17.95 6.06
C LEU A 115 -3.69 -19.26 5.67
N THR A 116 -5.01 -19.24 5.54
CA THR A 116 -5.76 -20.34 4.94
C THR A 116 -5.30 -20.53 3.50
N GLU A 117 -5.50 -21.72 2.93
CA GLU A 117 -5.13 -21.98 1.54
C GLU A 117 -5.85 -21.03 0.56
N ALA A 118 -7.08 -20.63 0.89
CA ALA A 118 -7.83 -19.62 0.15
C ALA A 118 -7.14 -18.24 0.18
N GLN A 119 -6.65 -17.80 1.34
CA GLN A 119 -5.92 -16.54 1.49
C GLN A 119 -4.56 -16.58 0.76
N ARG A 120 -3.80 -17.68 0.87
CA ARG A 120 -2.52 -17.85 0.14
C ARG A 120 -2.72 -17.79 -1.38
N ARG A 121 -3.83 -18.33 -1.88
CA ARG A 121 -4.19 -18.25 -3.29
C ARG A 121 -4.45 -16.81 -3.74
N ILE A 122 -5.17 -16.03 -2.93
CA ILE A 122 -5.41 -14.61 -3.22
C ILE A 122 -4.09 -13.86 -3.28
N VAL A 123 -3.20 -14.06 -2.31
CA VAL A 123 -1.87 -13.44 -2.28
C VAL A 123 -1.07 -13.80 -3.54
N ARG A 124 -1.02 -15.08 -3.93
CA ARG A 124 -0.35 -15.51 -5.16
C ARG A 124 -0.95 -14.89 -6.42
N ALA A 125 -2.28 -14.74 -6.48
CA ALA A 125 -2.95 -14.11 -7.62
C ALA A 125 -2.62 -12.61 -7.73
N VAL A 126 -2.57 -11.90 -6.60
CA VAL A 126 -2.17 -10.49 -6.55
C VAL A 126 -0.71 -10.32 -6.96
N GLN A 127 0.20 -11.21 -6.54
CA GLN A 127 1.61 -11.16 -6.93
C GLN A 127 1.83 -11.32 -8.45
N GLN A 128 0.93 -11.98 -9.16
CA GLN A 128 0.97 -12.13 -10.62
C GLN A 128 0.47 -10.90 -11.39
N LEU A 129 -0.07 -9.89 -10.72
CA LEU A 129 -0.40 -8.61 -11.35
C LEU A 129 0.85 -7.79 -11.64
N SER A 130 0.81 -6.99 -12.70
CA SER A 130 1.87 -6.01 -12.96
C SER A 130 1.95 -4.96 -11.84
N PRO A 131 3.11 -4.33 -11.60
CA PRO A 131 3.26 -3.30 -10.56
C PRO A 131 2.24 -2.16 -10.69
N ALA A 132 1.93 -1.71 -11.91
CA ALA A 132 0.95 -0.66 -12.16
C ALA A 132 -0.49 -1.07 -11.82
N GLN A 133 -0.84 -2.35 -11.99
CA GLN A 133 -2.14 -2.89 -11.61
C GLN A 133 -2.25 -3.04 -10.09
N ARG A 134 -1.20 -3.54 -9.41
CA ARG A 134 -1.19 -3.63 -7.94
C ARG A 134 -1.30 -2.26 -7.29
N GLU A 135 -0.54 -1.28 -7.80
CA GLU A 135 -0.56 0.07 -7.27
C GLU A 135 -1.96 0.68 -7.31
N VAL A 136 -2.62 0.72 -8.48
CA VAL A 136 -3.95 1.34 -8.57
C VAL A 136 -4.98 0.60 -7.72
N LEU A 137 -4.90 -0.74 -7.61
CA LEU A 137 -5.81 -1.49 -6.76
C LEU A 137 -5.56 -1.24 -5.27
N ALA A 138 -4.30 -1.09 -4.84
CA ALA A 138 -3.96 -0.75 -3.47
C ALA A 138 -4.54 0.62 -3.07
N TRP A 139 -4.38 1.63 -3.92
CA TRP A 139 -4.98 2.95 -3.70
C TRP A 139 -6.51 2.92 -3.64
N LEU A 140 -7.16 2.13 -4.50
CA LEU A 140 -8.63 1.98 -4.49
C LEU A 140 -9.14 1.23 -3.25
N LEU A 141 -8.34 0.31 -2.68
CA LEU A 141 -8.66 -0.37 -1.42
C LEU A 141 -8.57 0.56 -0.21
N ASP A 142 -7.75 1.60 -0.32
CA ASP A 142 -7.66 2.68 0.66
C ASP A 142 -8.69 3.79 0.41
N GLU A 143 -9.69 3.53 -0.43
CA GLU A 143 -10.84 4.40 -0.69
C GLU A 143 -10.54 5.74 -1.38
N PHE A 144 -9.38 5.87 -2.05
CA PHE A 144 -9.07 7.05 -2.87
C PHE A 144 -9.77 7.02 -4.23
N GLU A 145 -10.19 8.20 -4.70
CA GLU A 145 -10.75 8.38 -6.04
C GLU A 145 -9.66 8.44 -7.12
N TYR A 146 -10.03 8.14 -8.38
CA TYR A 146 -9.07 8.16 -9.50
C TYR A 146 -8.39 9.52 -9.71
N SER A 147 -9.12 10.61 -9.47
CA SER A 147 -8.61 11.99 -9.54
C SER A 147 -7.52 12.24 -8.50
N GLU A 148 -7.75 11.84 -7.25
CA GLU A 148 -6.79 11.97 -6.16
C GLU A 148 -5.54 11.13 -6.45
N ILE A 149 -5.73 9.87 -6.85
CA ILE A 149 -4.62 8.97 -7.22
C ILE A 149 -3.80 9.58 -8.37
N ALA A 150 -4.44 10.21 -9.35
CA ALA A 150 -3.77 10.88 -10.46
C ALA A 150 -2.88 12.03 -9.96
N GLU A 151 -3.38 12.88 -9.05
CA GLU A 151 -2.61 13.96 -8.43
C GLU A 151 -1.37 13.43 -7.68
N PHE A 152 -1.51 12.33 -6.93
CA PHE A 152 -0.40 11.80 -6.12
C PHE A 152 0.62 10.97 -6.91
N THR A 153 0.17 10.22 -7.92
CA THR A 153 1.01 9.32 -8.71
C THR A 153 1.56 9.96 -9.99
N GLY A 154 1.01 11.10 -10.43
CA GLY A 154 1.36 11.75 -11.70
C GLY A 154 0.85 11.00 -12.94
N LYS A 155 -0.06 10.04 -12.79
CA LYS A 155 -0.63 9.23 -13.87
C LYS A 155 -1.97 9.81 -14.33
N THR A 156 -2.36 9.56 -15.57
CA THR A 156 -3.70 9.97 -16.05
C THR A 156 -4.80 9.09 -15.46
N GLU A 157 -5.98 9.66 -15.19
CA GLU A 157 -7.15 8.89 -14.74
C GLU A 157 -7.50 7.75 -15.69
N GLU A 158 -7.35 7.97 -16.99
CA GLU A 158 -7.62 6.96 -18.04
C GLU A 158 -6.69 5.75 -17.91
N ALA A 159 -5.39 6.00 -17.66
CA ALA A 159 -4.42 4.94 -17.43
C ALA A 159 -4.73 4.18 -16.13
N LEU A 160 -5.12 4.90 -15.07
CA LEU A 160 -5.51 4.30 -13.78
C LEU A 160 -6.75 3.41 -13.93
N ARG A 161 -7.82 3.90 -14.58
CA ARG A 161 -9.05 3.12 -14.85
C ARG A 161 -8.76 1.90 -15.70
N THR A 162 -7.91 2.04 -16.73
CA THR A 162 -7.51 0.93 -17.60
C THR A 162 -6.73 -0.13 -16.82
N ASN A 163 -5.76 0.28 -16.00
CA ASN A 163 -4.98 -0.63 -15.16
C ASN A 163 -5.87 -1.32 -14.11
N ALA A 164 -6.79 -0.59 -13.47
CA ALA A 164 -7.73 -1.17 -12.51
C ALA A 164 -8.64 -2.22 -13.17
N LYS A 165 -9.20 -1.90 -14.36
CA LYS A 165 -10.01 -2.83 -15.14
C LYS A 165 -9.24 -4.10 -15.50
N ARG A 166 -8.03 -3.95 -16.04
CA ARG A 166 -7.16 -5.08 -16.43
C ARG A 166 -6.73 -5.90 -15.21
N GLY A 167 -6.37 -5.23 -14.11
CA GLY A 167 -6.01 -5.89 -12.85
C GLY A 167 -7.15 -6.74 -12.29
N ARG A 168 -8.37 -6.18 -12.21
CA ARG A 168 -9.58 -6.91 -11.78
C ARG A 168 -9.87 -8.12 -12.68
N ALA A 169 -9.81 -7.93 -14.00
CA ALA A 169 -10.02 -9.02 -14.96
C ALA A 169 -8.96 -10.14 -14.79
N ARG A 170 -7.70 -9.77 -14.58
CA ARG A 170 -6.61 -10.73 -14.36
C ARG A 170 -6.76 -11.49 -13.05
N LEU A 171 -7.11 -10.82 -11.95
CA LEU A 171 -7.42 -11.47 -10.67
C LEU A 171 -8.57 -12.46 -10.83
N LYS A 172 -9.64 -12.04 -11.51
CA LYS A 172 -10.79 -12.89 -11.80
C LYS A 172 -10.35 -14.17 -12.51
N ALA A 173 -9.59 -14.03 -13.62
CA ALA A 173 -9.09 -15.18 -14.38
C ALA A 173 -8.20 -16.11 -13.54
N LEU A 174 -7.29 -15.58 -12.74
CA LEU A 174 -6.38 -16.37 -11.91
C LEU A 174 -7.10 -17.15 -10.81
N LEU A 175 -8.11 -16.55 -10.19
CA LEU A 175 -8.85 -17.18 -9.11
C LEU A 175 -9.80 -18.27 -9.64
N PHE A 176 -10.47 -18.04 -10.78
CA PHE A 176 -11.38 -19.04 -11.38
C PHE A 176 -10.63 -20.18 -12.09
N ALA A 177 -9.50 -19.92 -12.75
CA ALA A 177 -8.68 -20.98 -13.34
C ALA A 177 -8.17 -21.98 -12.28
N ALA A 178 -7.83 -21.46 -11.09
CA ALA A 178 -7.43 -22.28 -9.95
C ALA A 178 -8.60 -23.08 -9.32
N GLU A 179 -9.85 -22.73 -9.60
CA GLU A 179 -11.03 -23.49 -9.14
C GLU A 179 -11.39 -24.62 -10.11
N ALA A 180 -11.29 -24.37 -11.42
CA ALA A 180 -11.52 -25.39 -12.44
C ALA A 180 -10.58 -26.60 -12.29
N GLY A 181 -9.28 -26.35 -12.06
CA GLY A 181 -8.29 -27.43 -11.86
C GLY A 181 -8.49 -28.26 -10.58
N ARG A 182 -9.31 -27.79 -9.61
CA ARG A 182 -9.66 -28.59 -8.42
C ARG A 182 -10.86 -29.50 -8.64
N ASN A 183 -11.83 -29.09 -9.47
CA ASN A 183 -13.01 -29.91 -9.75
C ASN A 183 -12.69 -31.10 -10.66
N GLU A 184 -11.69 -31.00 -11.53
CA GLU A 184 -11.33 -32.08 -12.46
C GLU A 184 -10.49 -33.20 -11.80
N GLY A 185 -9.77 -32.90 -10.70
CA GLY A 185 -8.95 -33.88 -9.98
C GLY A 185 -9.71 -34.78 -8.99
N GLY A 186 -11.02 -34.57 -8.81
CA GLY A 186 -11.88 -35.35 -7.90
C GLY A 186 -12.70 -36.45 -8.57
N ALA A 187 -12.64 -36.60 -9.89
CA ALA A 187 -13.52 -37.47 -10.67
C ALA A 187 -12.87 -38.80 -11.12
N SER A 188 -11.84 -39.28 -10.43
CA SER A 188 -11.20 -40.57 -10.75
C SER A 188 -10.98 -41.40 -9.49
N ASN A 189 -12.06 -42.02 -9.01
CA ASN A 189 -11.99 -43.30 -8.32
C ASN A 189 -13.38 -43.97 -8.33
N GLU A 190 -13.65 -44.73 -9.38
CA GLU A 190 -14.61 -45.85 -9.39
C GLU A 190 -13.89 -47.08 -9.94
#